data_AF-A0A946U1A8-F1
#
_entry.id   AF-A0A946U1A8-F1
#
_cell.length_a   1.000
_cell.length_b   1.000
_cell.length_c   1.000
_cell.angle_alpha   90.00
_cell.angle_beta   90.00
_cell.angle_gamma   90.00
#
_symmetry.space_group_name_H-M   'P 1'
#
loop_
_entity.id
_entity.type
_entity.pdbx_description
1 polymer ?
#
loop_
_entity_poly.entity_id
_entity_poly.type
_entity_poly.pdbx_seq_one_letter_code
_entity_poly.pdbx_strand_id
1 'polypeptide(L)' 'ISYLVEKSSRLPQLNSVFIPKGVNDAEIRTTLLNDYNMEIGAGLGNLTGKIWRIGLMGYTSRKENIELCLSALKKTL' A
#
# COMPACT_ATOMS: atom_id res chain seq x y z
N ILE A 1 1.57 -3.46 11.02
CA ILE A 1 1.23 -2.37 10.07
C ILE A 1 0.80 -1.17 10.89
N SER A 2 1.36 0.01 10.62
CA SER A 2 1.02 1.26 11.30
C SER A 2 0.49 2.26 10.27
N TYR A 3 -0.59 2.97 10.61
CA TYR A 3 -1.19 3.98 9.74
C TYR A 3 -0.57 5.35 10.01
N LEU A 4 -0.46 6.20 8.98
CA LEU A 4 0.03 7.58 9.12
C LEU A 4 -0.85 8.42 10.04
N VAL A 5 -2.17 8.19 10.02
CA VAL A 5 -3.15 9.00 10.72
C VAL A 5 -3.96 8.16 11.70
N GLU A 6 -4.43 8.84 12.74
CA GLU A 6 -5.36 8.30 13.73
C GLU A 6 -6.64 7.78 13.08
N LYS A 7 -7.28 6.82 13.75
CA LYS A 7 -8.43 6.10 13.18
C LYS A 7 -9.56 7.03 12.73
N SER A 8 -9.85 8.08 13.49
CA SER A 8 -10.89 9.07 13.18
C SER A 8 -10.61 9.92 11.94
N SER A 9 -9.34 10.03 11.53
CA SER A 9 -8.88 10.84 10.41
C SER A 9 -8.53 10.02 9.17
N ARG A 10 -8.80 8.70 9.19
CA ARG A 10 -8.52 7.81 8.05
C ARG A 10 -9.55 8.03 6.95
N LEU A 11 -9.07 8.06 5.72
CA LEU A 11 -9.90 8.05 4.52
C LEU A 11 -10.08 6.60 4.04
N PRO A 12 -11.30 6.03 4.04
CA PRO A 12 -11.49 4.62 3.67
C PRO A 12 -11.03 4.27 2.25
N GLN A 13 -11.16 5.20 1.29
CA GLN A 13 -10.76 4.98 -0.10
C GLN A 13 -9.23 5.03 -0.31
N LEU A 14 -8.47 5.59 0.63
CA LEU A 14 -7.03 5.75 0.50
C LEU A 14 -6.32 5.59 1.84
N ASN A 15 -5.72 4.42 2.01
CA ASN A 15 -5.07 4.03 3.26
C ASN A 15 -3.58 4.36 3.19
N SER A 16 -3.14 5.31 4.03
CA SER A 16 -1.73 5.68 4.18
C SER A 16 -1.08 4.84 5.28
N VAL A 17 -0.19 3.92 4.91
CA VAL A 17 0.49 2.99 5.82
C VAL A 17 2.00 3.22 5.79
N PHE A 18 2.66 3.16 6.96
CA PHE A 18 4.11 3.29 7.02
C PHE A 18 4.82 2.10 6.39
N ILE A 19 5.90 2.40 5.66
CA ILE A 19 6.81 1.39 5.14
C ILE A 19 7.58 0.80 6.33
N PRO A 20 7.67 -0.54 6.47
CA PRO A 20 8.44 -1.15 7.55
C PRO A 20 9.92 -0.77 7.47
N LYS A 21 10.59 -0.72 8.63
CA LYS A 21 12.01 -0.37 8.70
C LYS A 21 12.85 -1.38 7.90
N GLY A 22 13.73 -0.88 7.05
CA GLY A 22 14.63 -1.70 6.22
C GLY A 22 14.03 -2.17 4.90
N VAL A 23 12.75 -1.89 4.64
CA VAL A 23 12.09 -2.24 3.39
C VAL A 23 12.33 -1.15 2.34
N ASN A 24 12.67 -1.57 1.12
CA ASN A 24 12.82 -0.68 -0.02
C ASN A 24 11.47 -0.46 -0.72
N ASP A 25 10.98 0.79 -0.70
CA ASP A 25 9.72 1.18 -1.36
C ASP A 25 9.67 0.75 -2.83
N ALA A 26 10.68 1.15 -3.61
CA ALA A 26 10.68 0.96 -5.05
C ALA A 26 10.69 -0.52 -5.42
N GLU A 27 11.51 -1.31 -4.73
CA GLU A 27 11.59 -2.75 -4.94
C GLU A 27 10.24 -3.44 -4.72
N ILE A 28 9.59 -3.20 -3.57
CA ILE A 28 8.28 -3.79 -3.27
C ILE A 28 7.24 -3.40 -4.31
N ARG A 29 7.15 -2.11 -4.66
CA ARG A 29 6.17 -1.66 -5.67
C ARG A 29 6.45 -2.26 -7.04
N THR A 30 7.71 -2.41 -7.43
CA THR A 30 8.10 -3.06 -8.68
C THR A 30 7.71 -4.54 -8.67
N THR A 31 7.92 -5.27 -7.57
CA THR A 31 7.51 -6.67 -7.45
C THR A 31 5.99 -6.82 -7.50
N LEU A 32 5.24 -5.95 -6.81
CA LEU A 32 3.78 -5.97 -6.87
C LEU A 32 3.25 -5.74 -8.30
N LEU A 33 3.86 -4.81 -9.04
CA LEU A 33 3.47 -4.54 -10.41
C LEU A 33 3.79 -5.72 -11.33
N ASN A 34 5.01 -6.25 -11.25
CA ASN A 34 5.48 -7.28 -12.18
C ASN A 34 4.88 -8.66 -11.91
N ASP A 35 4.76 -9.06 -10.64
CA ASP A 35 4.39 -10.43 -10.28
C ASP A 35 2.89 -10.58 -10.01
N TYR A 36 2.21 -9.49 -9.66
CA TYR A 36 0.79 -9.50 -9.26
C TYR A 36 -0.08 -8.58 -10.10
N ASN A 37 0.49 -7.87 -11.09
CA ASN A 37 -0.20 -6.85 -11.89
C ASN A 37 -0.93 -5.82 -11.00
N MET A 38 -0.30 -5.44 -9.89
CA MET A 38 -0.89 -4.60 -8.85
C MET A 38 -0.04 -3.36 -8.59
N GLU A 39 -0.68 -2.20 -8.57
CA GLU A 39 -0.03 -0.94 -8.22
C GLU A 39 -0.50 -0.45 -6.84
N ILE A 40 0.46 -0.04 -6.02
CA ILE A 40 0.23 0.81 -4.83
C ILE A 40 1.00 2.11 -4.99
N GLY A 41 0.46 3.20 -4.43
CA GLY A 41 1.08 4.51 -4.55
C GLY A 41 2.26 4.69 -3.58
N ALA A 42 3.35 5.29 -4.05
CA ALA A 42 4.40 5.81 -3.16
C ALA A 42 3.89 7.02 -2.34
N GLY A 43 4.56 7.30 -1.22
CA GLY A 43 4.43 8.58 -0.54
C GLY A 43 4.83 9.76 -1.44
N LEU A 44 4.27 10.94 -1.17
CA LEU A 44 4.50 12.15 -1.96
C LEU A 44 5.07 13.28 -1.09
N GLY A 45 5.95 14.10 -1.67
CA GLY A 45 6.56 15.25 -0.98
C GLY A 45 7.27 14.84 0.31
N ASN A 46 6.86 15.41 1.43
CA ASN A 46 7.45 15.12 2.76
C ASN A 46 7.29 13.65 3.21
N LEU A 47 6.45 12.88 2.53
CA LEU A 47 6.13 11.48 2.82
C LEU A 47 6.80 10.50 1.86
N THR A 48 7.53 10.97 0.84
CA THR A 48 8.28 10.12 -0.09
C THR A 48 9.20 9.16 0.66
N GLY A 49 9.13 7.85 0.33
CA GLY A 49 9.93 6.80 0.96
C GLY A 49 9.54 6.45 2.40
N LYS A 50 8.48 7.06 2.96
CA LYS A 50 8.03 6.82 4.34
C LYS A 50 6.73 6.02 4.43
N ILE A 51 5.85 6.17 3.44
CA ILE A 51 4.54 5.53 3.42
C ILE A 51 4.24 4.89 2.07
N TRP A 52 3.31 3.94 2.08
CA TRP A 52 2.53 3.53 0.93
C TRP A 52 1.10 4.09 1.02
N ARG A 53 0.50 4.31 -0.15
CA ARG A 53 -0.90 4.69 -0.33
C ARG A 53 -1.64 3.55 -1.02
N ILE A 54 -2.47 2.84 -0.27
CA ILE A 54 -3.27 1.71 -0.77
C ILE A 54 -4.68 2.22 -1.08
N GLY A 55 -4.99 2.30 -2.38
CA GLY A 55 -6.26 2.80 -2.89
C GLY A 55 -7.33 1.71 -3.00
N LEU A 56 -8.52 1.99 -2.48
CA LEU A 56 -9.72 1.17 -2.63
C LEU A 56 -10.78 2.03 -3.31
N MET A 57 -10.75 2.07 -4.64
CA MET A 57 -11.62 2.93 -5.45
C MET A 57 -12.23 2.17 -6.63
N GLY A 58 -13.53 2.33 -6.86
CA GLY A 58 -14.22 1.71 -7.98
C GLY A 58 -14.11 0.19 -7.98
N TYR A 59 -13.64 -0.39 -9.10
CA TYR A 59 -13.55 -1.84 -9.28
C TYR A 59 -12.58 -2.52 -8.30
N THR A 60 -11.55 -1.81 -7.83
CA THR A 60 -10.54 -2.40 -6.94
C THR A 60 -11.04 -2.57 -5.51
N SER A 61 -12.16 -1.93 -5.12
CA SER A 61 -12.82 -2.05 -3.82
C SER A 61 -13.61 -3.36 -3.65
N ARG A 62 -12.98 -4.49 -3.97
CA ARG A 62 -13.56 -5.83 -3.85
C ARG A 62 -12.73 -6.68 -2.90
N LYS A 63 -13.39 -7.60 -2.21
CA LYS A 63 -12.76 -8.42 -1.18
C LYS A 63 -11.59 -9.23 -1.75
N GLU A 64 -11.74 -9.77 -2.94
CA GLU A 64 -10.73 -10.59 -3.61
C GLU A 64 -9.47 -9.78 -3.94
N ASN A 65 -9.63 -8.53 -4.38
CA ASN A 65 -8.51 -7.63 -4.66
C ASN A 65 -7.79 -7.22 -3.37
N ILE A 66 -8.53 -7.00 -2.29
CA ILE A 66 -7.96 -6.69 -0.97
C ILE A 66 -7.17 -7.88 -0.43
N GLU A 67 -7.73 -9.09 -0.51
CA GLU A 67 -7.05 -10.32 -0.09
C GLU A 67 -5.79 -10.59 -0.91
N LEU A 68 -5.85 -10.39 -2.24
CA LEU A 68 -4.68 -10.47 -3.12
C LEU A 68 -3.61 -9.45 -2.70
N CYS A 69 -3.99 -8.20 -2.43
CA CYS A 69 -3.07 -7.15 -2.01
C CYS A 69 -2.36 -7.50 -0.70
N LEU A 70 -3.11 -7.95 0.31
CA LEU A 70 -2.55 -8.34 1.60
C LEU A 70 -1.64 -9.57 1.47
N SER A 71 -2.02 -10.55 0.65
CA SER A 71 -1.22 -11.75 0.39
C SER A 71 0.07 -11.44 -0.35
N ALA A 72 0.01 -10.60 -1.39
CA ALA A 72 1.15 -10.16 -2.17
C ALA A 72 2.13 -9.37 -1.29
N LEU A 73 1.65 -8.38 -0.53
CA LEU A 73 2.47 -7.63 0.41
C LEU A 73 3.13 -8.54 1.45
N LYS A 74 2.42 -9.53 1.99
CA LYS A 74 2.99 -10.49 2.94
C LYS A 74 4.11 -11.34 2.34
N LYS A 75 4.06 -11.62 1.03
CA LYS A 75 5.08 -12.43 0.33
C LYS A 75 6.29 -11.62 -0.09
N THR A 76 6.12 -10.33 -0.34
CA THR A 76 7.20 -9.45 -0.81
C THR A 76 7.94 -8.76 0.34
N LEU A 77 7.31 -8.62 1.50
CA LEU A 77 7.92 -8.18 2.77
C LEU A 77 8.73 -9.29 3.44
#